data_AF-W3VHS7-F1
#
_entry.id   AF-W3VHS7-F1
#
_cell.length_a   1.000
_cell.length_b   1.000
_cell.length_c   1.000
_cell.angle_alpha   90.00
_cell.angle_beta   90.00
_cell.angle_gamma   90.00
#
_symmetry.space_group_name_H-M   'P 1'
#
loop_
_entity.id
_entity.type
_entity.pdbx_description
1 polymer ?
#
loop_
_entity_poly.entity_id
_entity_poly.type
_entity_poly.pdbx_seq_one_letter_code
_entity_poly.pdbx_strand_id
1 'polypeptide(L)'
;MSRARPRIVLTRNGEQDADVVERMIVISKRFLPNSDPSCSLAALATLDDPSASTNSELATSAELFGAAGFRDFCEVSKVASRAASSAGQRRSQRVPKQRTLELAIADQRSAAQRGEPSSGPYSSSSSPSVFPNTKPEASASRIQDDTLERNSWNASTNGSATTCPMCMLQPFVKTVKSSAYFSRYQVKYRRRREGRTDYYARKRLVSQAKNKYNAPKYRLVVRFSNRYVTCQIVHAKIAGDYVLTQASSKELPRYGVKTGLANWTAAYATGLLVARRALTILGLADKYEGVTEPDGEMAEVESLGDDEPRPFKCFLDVGLKRTSTGSRVFGALKGASDGGIFIPHSEKRFPGYDPEAKELDAELLRSYIYGGHVAEYMESLEEEDDERFKKQFSTALEQEVGSEDLEDMWTEAFEKIREDPSFTASDKSKNWAAESKKYKATKLTYEQRKAKIADKIAAFKAGAEL
;
A
#
# COMPACT_ATOMS: atom_id res chain seq x y z
N MET A 1 -56.74 17.82 -28.78
CA MET A 1 -57.62 17.06 -27.86
C MET A 1 -56.74 16.38 -26.81
N SER A 2 -56.99 16.62 -25.53
CA SER A 2 -56.23 16.03 -24.42
C SER A 2 -56.57 14.56 -24.22
N ARG A 3 -55.59 13.73 -23.88
CA ARG A 3 -55.82 12.41 -23.28
C ARG A 3 -55.14 12.35 -21.92
N ALA A 4 -55.94 12.12 -20.88
CA ALA A 4 -55.57 12.26 -19.49
C ALA A 4 -54.71 11.08 -18.99
N ARG A 5 -53.88 11.34 -17.98
CA ARG A 5 -53.26 10.28 -17.16
C ARG A 5 -54.27 9.80 -16.12
N PRO A 6 -54.48 8.49 -15.92
CA PRO A 6 -55.25 8.00 -14.78
C PRO A 6 -54.47 8.24 -13.48
N ARG A 7 -55.20 8.66 -12.44
CA ARG A 7 -54.70 8.93 -11.09
C ARG A 7 -55.46 8.03 -10.12
N ILE A 8 -54.79 7.04 -9.54
CA ILE A 8 -55.31 6.15 -8.50
C ILE A 8 -54.27 6.24 -7.37
N VAL A 9 -54.45 7.14 -6.40
CA VAL A 9 -55.18 6.94 -5.15
C VAL A 9 -54.54 5.85 -4.30
N LEU A 10 -53.77 6.29 -3.30
CA LEU A 10 -53.22 5.46 -2.24
C LEU A 10 -54.31 5.21 -1.19
N THR A 11 -54.67 3.96 -0.93
CA THR A 11 -55.32 3.55 0.32
C THR A 11 -54.28 2.88 1.21
N ARG A 12 -54.27 3.30 2.49
CA ARG A 12 -53.50 2.59 3.53
C ARG A 12 -54.22 1.27 3.82
N ASN A 13 -53.45 0.19 3.89
CA ASN A 13 -53.59 -0.92 4.84
C ASN A 13 -52.27 -1.70 4.77
N GLY A 14 -51.52 -1.74 5.87
CA GLY A 14 -50.21 -2.38 5.93
C GLY A 14 -50.28 -3.64 6.77
N GLU A 15 -50.23 -4.81 6.12
CA GLU A 15 -50.26 -6.11 6.80
C GLU A 15 -49.70 -7.27 5.93
N GLN A 16 -48.58 -7.03 5.22
CA GLN A 16 -47.87 -8.08 4.47
C GLN A 16 -46.33 -7.86 4.45
N ASP A 17 -45.67 -8.05 5.60
CA ASP A 17 -44.19 -8.02 5.70
C ASP A 17 -43.63 -9.08 6.69
N ALA A 18 -44.39 -10.14 7.00
CA ALA A 18 -43.95 -11.24 7.87
C ALA A 18 -43.50 -12.50 7.08
N ASP A 19 -44.24 -12.89 6.04
CA ASP A 19 -44.10 -14.20 5.36
C ASP A 19 -42.83 -14.35 4.47
N VAL A 20 -42.09 -13.26 4.25
CA VAL A 20 -40.85 -13.29 3.45
C VAL A 20 -39.63 -13.71 4.29
N VAL A 21 -39.67 -13.52 5.61
CA VAL A 21 -38.53 -13.79 6.50
C VAL A 21 -38.43 -15.26 6.90
N GLU A 22 -39.56 -15.97 7.10
CA GLU A 22 -39.53 -17.40 7.45
C GLU A 22 -39.18 -18.32 6.27
N ARG A 23 -39.50 -17.93 5.02
CA ARG A 23 -39.16 -18.74 3.83
C ARG A 23 -37.67 -18.78 3.50
N MET A 24 -36.84 -17.96 4.14
CA MET A 24 -35.40 -17.91 3.91
C MET A 24 -34.58 -18.78 4.89
N ILE A 25 -35.21 -19.33 5.95
CA ILE A 25 -34.54 -20.13 6.99
C ILE A 25 -34.65 -21.65 6.72
N VAL A 26 -35.62 -22.08 5.90
CA VAL A 26 -35.92 -23.51 5.66
C VAL A 26 -35.04 -24.17 4.58
N ILE A 27 -34.27 -23.39 3.81
CA ILE A 27 -33.47 -23.91 2.67
C ILE A 27 -32.04 -24.37 3.07
N SER A 28 -31.62 -24.16 4.32
CA SER A 28 -30.28 -24.58 4.81
C SER A 28 -30.25 -25.87 5.64
N LYS A 29 -31.30 -26.70 5.62
CA LYS A 29 -31.35 -28.02 6.28
C LYS A 29 -32.00 -29.10 5.42
N ARG A 30 -31.42 -29.41 4.25
CA ARG A 30 -31.70 -30.64 3.48
C ARG A 30 -30.68 -30.84 2.35
N PHE A 31 -29.43 -31.22 2.68
CA PHE A 31 -28.50 -31.89 1.74
C PHE A 31 -27.26 -32.47 2.47
N LEU A 32 -27.44 -33.65 3.07
CA LEU A 32 -26.42 -34.70 3.32
C LEU A 32 -27.17 -36.04 3.23
N PRO A 33 -26.73 -36.97 2.37
CA PRO A 33 -25.91 -38.14 2.77
C PRO A 33 -24.70 -38.37 1.80
N ASN A 34 -23.71 -39.24 2.03
CA ASN A 34 -23.30 -40.10 3.16
C ASN A 34 -21.76 -40.25 3.10
N SER A 35 -21.10 -40.50 4.25
CA SER A 35 -19.87 -41.32 4.32
C SER A 35 -19.64 -41.82 5.75
N ASP A 36 -19.27 -43.10 5.88
CA ASP A 36 -19.29 -43.83 7.15
C ASP A 36 -18.02 -43.67 8.01
N PRO A 37 -18.11 -43.89 9.35
CA PRO A 37 -16.98 -43.86 10.25
C PRO A 37 -16.38 -45.25 10.49
N SER A 38 -15.22 -45.55 9.89
CA SER A 38 -14.41 -46.71 10.29
C SER A 38 -12.91 -46.48 10.05
N CYS A 39 -12.18 -46.18 11.13
CA CYS A 39 -10.74 -46.47 11.17
C CYS A 39 -10.34 -46.89 12.59
N SER A 40 -9.94 -48.15 12.66
CA SER A 40 -9.55 -48.92 13.83
C SER A 40 -8.44 -48.30 14.68
N LEU A 41 -8.59 -48.41 16.00
CA LEU A 41 -7.45 -48.56 16.90
C LEU A 41 -7.83 -49.55 18.01
N ALA A 42 -7.62 -50.84 17.73
CA ALA A 42 -7.73 -51.91 18.71
C ALA A 42 -6.32 -52.32 19.16
N ALA A 43 -6.09 -52.29 20.47
CA ALA A 43 -4.98 -52.98 21.11
C ALA A 43 -5.58 -53.87 22.21
N LEU A 44 -5.14 -55.12 22.28
CA LEU A 44 -5.83 -56.22 22.96
C LEU A 44 -4.92 -56.87 24.03
N ALA A 45 -5.38 -56.91 25.29
CA ALA A 45 -4.84 -57.72 26.39
C ALA A 45 -5.87 -57.67 27.56
N THR A 46 -6.63 -58.73 27.88
CA THR A 46 -6.32 -59.83 28.84
C THR A 46 -6.06 -59.33 30.28
N LEU A 47 -6.77 -59.70 31.36
CA LEU A 47 -7.72 -60.80 31.65
C LEU A 47 -8.72 -60.44 32.80
N ASP A 48 -9.85 -61.17 32.82
CA ASP A 48 -10.63 -61.77 33.94
C ASP A 48 -11.12 -61.01 35.21
N ASP A 49 -12.46 -61.05 35.30
CA ASP A 49 -13.35 -61.39 36.43
C ASP A 49 -13.87 -60.41 37.52
N PRO A 50 -15.15 -60.57 37.97
CA PRO A 50 -15.84 -59.64 38.89
C PRO A 50 -16.40 -60.26 40.20
N SER A 51 -16.40 -59.48 41.28
CA SER A 51 -17.32 -59.64 42.44
C SER A 51 -17.31 -58.34 43.25
N ALA A 52 -18.41 -57.59 43.43
CA ALA A 52 -19.67 -57.91 44.13
C ALA A 52 -19.54 -57.86 45.67
N SER A 53 -20.39 -57.03 46.30
CA SER A 53 -20.74 -57.03 47.73
C SER A 53 -19.62 -56.61 48.72
N THR A 54 -19.87 -56.04 49.90
CA THR A 54 -21.04 -55.37 50.52
C THR A 54 -20.56 -54.70 51.81
N ASN A 55 -21.13 -53.53 52.17
CA ASN A 55 -21.47 -53.13 53.56
C ASN A 55 -20.31 -53.00 54.59
N SER A 56 -20.48 -52.34 55.75
CA SER A 56 -21.32 -51.19 56.14
C SER A 56 -20.93 -50.78 57.56
N GLU A 57 -20.71 -49.50 57.80
CA GLU A 57 -20.87 -48.85 59.13
C GLU A 57 -21.03 -47.34 58.81
N LEU A 58 -22.21 -46.72 58.93
CA LEU A 58 -22.99 -46.44 60.15
C LEU A 58 -22.15 -45.63 61.17
N ALA A 59 -22.56 -44.47 61.67
CA ALA A 59 -23.73 -43.59 61.45
C ALA A 59 -23.38 -42.17 62.03
N THR A 60 -24.18 -41.10 62.10
CA THR A 60 -25.62 -40.83 61.93
C THR A 60 -25.82 -39.30 61.74
N SER A 61 -26.87 -38.87 60.99
CA SER A 61 -27.79 -37.70 61.19
C SER A 61 -27.31 -36.36 61.82
N ALA A 62 -27.83 -35.16 61.49
CA ALA A 62 -29.05 -34.75 60.77
C ALA A 62 -28.87 -33.33 60.15
N GLU A 63 -29.34 -33.07 58.92
CA GLU A 63 -30.58 -32.34 58.58
C GLU A 63 -30.67 -30.83 58.90
N LEU A 64 -30.68 -29.96 57.86
CA LEU A 64 -31.90 -29.23 57.39
C LEU A 64 -31.60 -28.16 56.31
N PHE A 65 -32.23 -28.35 55.14
CA PHE A 65 -32.86 -27.37 54.22
C PHE A 65 -32.41 -25.90 54.14
N GLY A 66 -32.21 -25.42 52.89
CA GLY A 66 -32.22 -24.00 52.54
C GLY A 66 -31.99 -23.73 51.05
N ALA A 67 -33.07 -23.64 50.24
CA ALA A 67 -32.97 -23.45 48.79
C ALA A 67 -33.04 -21.97 48.36
N ALA A 68 -32.04 -21.52 47.58
CA ALA A 68 -32.14 -20.38 46.67
C ALA A 68 -30.99 -20.46 45.62
N GLY A 69 -31.17 -20.09 44.36
CA GLY A 69 -32.39 -19.55 43.76
C GLY A 69 -32.15 -18.59 42.59
N PHE A 70 -31.36 -19.00 41.59
CA PHE A 70 -31.58 -18.68 40.17
C PHE A 70 -32.08 -17.26 39.81
N ARG A 71 -31.19 -16.27 39.70
CA ARG A 71 -31.25 -15.10 38.78
C ARG A 71 -30.09 -14.14 39.02
N ASP A 72 -29.29 -13.89 37.97
CA ASP A 72 -28.98 -12.52 37.53
C ASP A 72 -28.26 -12.54 36.18
N PHE A 73 -29.06 -12.45 35.12
CA PHE A 73 -28.62 -12.30 33.73
C PHE A 73 -29.39 -11.14 33.10
N CYS A 74 -29.27 -9.93 33.67
CA CYS A 74 -29.91 -8.73 33.13
C CYS A 74 -29.26 -7.41 33.58
N GLU A 75 -28.02 -7.14 33.16
CA GLU A 75 -27.40 -5.81 33.32
C GLU A 75 -26.91 -5.19 32.00
N VAL A 76 -27.74 -5.31 30.95
CA VAL A 76 -27.61 -4.53 29.70
C VAL A 76 -28.96 -3.89 29.35
N SER A 77 -29.49 -3.01 30.22
CA SER A 77 -30.63 -2.12 29.92
C SER A 77 -30.85 -1.04 31.01
N LYS A 78 -29.92 -0.07 31.16
CA LYS A 78 -30.12 1.08 32.09
C LYS A 78 -29.34 2.37 31.76
N VAL A 79 -29.15 2.69 30.48
CA VAL A 79 -28.57 3.99 30.03
C VAL A 79 -29.51 4.80 29.11
N ALA A 80 -30.64 4.21 28.68
CA ALA A 80 -31.60 4.84 27.75
C ALA A 80 -32.81 5.51 28.44
N SER A 81 -32.60 6.23 29.55
CA SER A 81 -33.68 6.99 30.24
C SER A 81 -33.20 8.24 30.98
N ARG A 82 -32.23 8.98 30.41
CA ARG A 82 -31.77 10.27 30.94
C ARG A 82 -31.47 11.31 29.83
N ALA A 83 -32.41 11.48 28.90
CA ALA A 83 -32.30 12.44 27.79
C ALA A 83 -33.64 13.12 27.44
N ALA A 84 -34.59 13.21 28.39
CA ALA A 84 -35.92 13.75 28.15
C ALA A 84 -36.51 14.49 29.37
N SER A 85 -35.89 15.60 29.80
CA SER A 85 -36.54 16.67 30.60
C SER A 85 -35.61 17.88 30.83
N SER A 86 -35.27 18.64 29.77
CA SER A 86 -34.62 19.97 29.93
C SER A 86 -34.57 20.78 28.61
N ALA A 87 -35.73 21.02 27.97
CA ALA A 87 -35.77 21.85 26.75
C ALA A 87 -37.12 22.58 26.57
N GLY A 88 -37.53 23.34 27.60
CA GLY A 88 -38.79 24.08 27.57
C GLY A 88 -38.63 25.53 28.03
N GLN A 89 -38.10 26.42 27.19
CA GLN A 89 -38.72 27.73 26.88
C GLN A 89 -37.90 28.60 25.89
N ARG A 90 -38.59 28.97 24.80
CA ARG A 90 -38.51 30.27 24.08
C ARG A 90 -37.15 30.79 23.60
N ARG A 91 -36.98 30.75 22.27
CA ARG A 91 -37.11 32.00 21.47
C ARG A 91 -37.56 31.72 20.04
N SER A 92 -38.41 32.61 19.53
CA SER A 92 -38.89 32.61 18.15
C SER A 92 -37.82 33.14 17.18
N GLN A 93 -37.80 32.64 15.95
CA GLN A 93 -37.81 33.50 14.75
C GLN A 93 -38.11 32.75 13.45
N ARG A 94 -38.62 33.54 12.49
CA ARG A 94 -39.36 33.18 11.28
C ARG A 94 -38.60 32.33 10.25
N VAL A 95 -39.34 31.47 9.56
CA VAL A 95 -38.99 30.95 8.23
C VAL A 95 -39.24 32.02 7.16
N PRO A 96 -38.36 32.19 6.17
CA PRO A 96 -38.73 32.68 4.85
C PRO A 96 -38.66 31.55 3.80
N LYS A 97 -39.68 31.49 2.94
CA LYS A 97 -39.80 30.54 1.82
C LYS A 97 -38.93 30.96 0.62
N GLN A 98 -38.58 29.98 -0.22
CA GLN A 98 -38.47 30.09 -1.69
C GLN A 98 -37.78 31.35 -2.24
N ARG A 99 -36.44 31.38 -2.26
CA ARG A 99 -35.68 32.35 -3.09
C ARG A 99 -34.26 31.91 -3.45
N THR A 100 -34.09 30.66 -3.89
CA THR A 100 -32.77 30.07 -4.21
C THR A 100 -32.72 29.23 -5.49
N LEU A 101 -33.76 29.24 -6.35
CA LEU A 101 -33.80 28.44 -7.59
C LEU A 101 -33.79 29.24 -8.91
N GLU A 102 -33.97 30.57 -8.89
CA GLU A 102 -33.93 31.39 -10.12
C GLU A 102 -32.54 32.00 -10.41
N LEU A 103 -31.68 32.16 -9.41
CA LEU A 103 -30.34 32.76 -9.58
C LEU A 103 -29.28 31.82 -10.17
N ALA A 104 -29.58 30.51 -10.32
CA ALA A 104 -28.66 29.53 -10.88
C ALA A 104 -28.81 29.32 -12.41
N ILE A 105 -29.81 29.96 -13.05
CA ILE A 105 -30.13 29.78 -14.48
C ILE A 105 -29.69 31.00 -15.31
N ALA A 106 -29.46 32.16 -14.69
CA ALA A 106 -29.01 33.37 -15.37
C ALA A 106 -27.53 33.33 -15.82
N ASP A 107 -26.67 32.60 -15.09
CA ASP A 107 -25.20 32.68 -15.25
C ASP A 107 -24.64 31.83 -16.41
N GLN A 108 -25.49 31.07 -17.12
CA GLN A 108 -25.09 30.28 -18.29
C GLN A 108 -25.41 30.96 -19.65
N ARG A 109 -25.95 32.18 -19.65
CA ARG A 109 -26.24 32.92 -20.91
C ARG A 109 -25.32 34.11 -21.18
N SER A 110 -24.51 34.51 -20.21
CA SER A 110 -23.54 35.63 -20.29
C SER A 110 -22.15 35.23 -20.79
N ALA A 111 -21.85 33.93 -20.90
CA ALA A 111 -20.55 33.41 -21.32
C ALA A 111 -20.39 33.23 -22.86
N ALA A 112 -21.45 33.42 -23.64
CA ALA A 112 -21.50 33.11 -25.08
C ALA A 112 -21.29 34.32 -26.01
N GLN A 113 -20.93 35.49 -25.48
CA GLN A 113 -20.75 36.73 -26.26
C GLN A 113 -19.49 37.51 -25.86
N ARG A 114 -18.31 36.90 -26.06
CA ARG A 114 -17.05 37.64 -26.29
C ARG A 114 -16.26 36.89 -27.37
N GLY A 115 -16.06 37.55 -28.51
CA GLY A 115 -15.35 36.99 -29.66
C GLY A 115 -13.84 36.95 -29.47
N GLU A 116 -13.17 36.20 -30.34
CA GLU A 116 -11.72 36.04 -30.39
C GLU A 116 -11.00 37.31 -30.89
N PRO A 117 -9.79 37.60 -30.41
CA PRO A 117 -8.81 38.40 -31.12
C PRO A 117 -7.80 37.51 -31.87
N SER A 118 -7.59 37.84 -33.15
CA SER A 118 -6.78 37.10 -34.12
C SER A 118 -5.26 37.28 -33.98
N SER A 119 -4.54 36.42 -34.68
CA SER A 119 -3.08 36.34 -34.84
C SER A 119 -2.35 37.63 -35.27
N GLY A 120 -1.11 37.82 -34.76
CA GLY A 120 -0.11 38.79 -35.23
C GLY A 120 1.31 38.34 -34.78
N PRO A 121 2.40 38.72 -35.50
CA PRO A 121 3.60 37.86 -35.60
C PRO A 121 4.73 38.17 -34.59
N TYR A 122 5.60 37.18 -34.37
CA TYR A 122 6.89 37.31 -33.70
C TYR A 122 8.04 37.30 -34.72
N SER A 123 8.91 38.31 -34.69
CA SER A 123 10.09 38.41 -35.55
C SER A 123 11.40 38.51 -34.75
N SER A 124 12.26 37.51 -34.94
CA SER A 124 13.74 37.53 -34.95
C SER A 124 14.54 38.64 -34.22
N SER A 125 15.38 38.23 -33.27
CA SER A 125 16.80 38.62 -33.03
C SER A 125 17.16 38.25 -31.59
N SER A 126 18.35 37.82 -31.17
CA SER A 126 19.62 37.39 -31.75
C SER A 126 20.50 37.04 -30.52
N SER A 127 21.36 36.03 -30.58
CA SER A 127 22.21 35.58 -29.45
C SER A 127 23.21 36.65 -28.97
N PRO A 128 23.86 36.47 -27.81
CA PRO A 128 25.15 35.76 -27.84
C PRO A 128 25.39 34.76 -26.69
N SER A 129 26.59 34.17 -26.70
CA SER A 129 26.98 32.88 -26.14
C SER A 129 27.89 32.97 -24.89
N VAL A 130 28.42 31.79 -24.50
CA VAL A 130 29.55 31.52 -23.59
C VAL A 130 29.20 31.28 -22.10
N PHE A 131 29.15 29.99 -21.75
CA PHE A 131 29.44 29.47 -20.41
C PHE A 131 30.91 29.02 -20.35
N PRO A 132 31.64 29.27 -19.24
CA PRO A 132 32.80 28.48 -18.86
C PRO A 132 32.44 27.44 -17.79
N ASN A 133 32.93 26.21 -17.97
CA ASN A 133 33.01 25.20 -16.90
C ASN A 133 34.06 25.60 -15.85
N THR A 134 33.85 25.23 -14.59
CA THR A 134 34.88 24.61 -13.72
C THR A 134 34.27 24.11 -12.40
N LYS A 135 34.72 22.94 -11.93
CA LYS A 135 34.45 22.41 -10.59
C LYS A 135 35.44 23.02 -9.59
N PRO A 136 35.11 23.10 -8.29
CA PRO A 136 36.08 23.01 -7.22
C PRO A 136 36.07 21.61 -6.59
N GLU A 137 37.24 20.98 -6.53
CA GLU A 137 37.45 19.71 -5.82
C GLU A 137 37.60 19.96 -4.32
N ALA A 138 37.23 18.97 -3.51
CA ALA A 138 37.49 18.98 -2.08
C ALA A 138 38.81 18.28 -1.78
N SER A 139 39.71 18.95 -1.07
CA SER A 139 40.91 18.35 -0.46
C SER A 139 40.88 18.54 1.06
N ALA A 140 41.57 17.64 1.77
CA ALA A 140 41.30 17.38 3.18
C ALA A 140 42.42 17.80 4.14
N SER A 141 42.03 18.21 5.34
CA SER A 141 42.81 18.09 6.58
C SER A 141 41.82 17.87 7.74
N ARG A 142 41.74 16.65 8.27
CA ARG A 142 42.49 16.18 9.44
C ARG A 142 42.20 17.03 10.69
N ILE A 143 41.09 16.70 11.36
CA ILE A 143 40.87 17.03 12.76
C ILE A 143 41.78 16.12 13.58
N GLN A 144 42.59 16.70 14.47
CA GLN A 144 43.18 16.00 15.61
C GLN A 144 42.49 16.49 16.88
N ASP A 145 42.33 15.58 17.84
CA ASP A 145 41.73 15.85 19.13
C ASP A 145 42.55 16.87 19.93
N ASP A 146 41.88 17.61 20.81
CA ASP A 146 42.49 17.94 22.10
C ASP A 146 41.46 17.89 23.22
N THR A 147 41.84 17.19 24.29
CA THR A 147 40.98 16.86 25.43
C THR A 147 41.13 17.85 26.57
N LEU A 148 40.08 17.96 27.40
CA LEU A 148 40.12 18.46 28.78
C LEU A 148 40.61 19.90 29.00
N GLU A 149 39.70 20.77 29.44
CA GLU A 149 39.86 21.30 30.79
C GLU A 149 38.54 21.72 31.45
N ARG A 150 38.40 21.41 32.73
CA ARG A 150 37.39 21.97 33.63
C ARG A 150 38.02 23.19 34.30
N ASN A 151 37.37 24.35 34.23
CA ASN A 151 37.51 25.44 35.20
C ASN A 151 36.19 26.24 35.20
N SER A 152 35.25 25.96 36.11
CA SER A 152 35.12 26.67 37.40
C SER A 152 34.99 28.19 37.25
N TRP A 153 33.78 28.66 36.93
CA TRP A 153 33.45 30.08 37.01
C TRP A 153 32.87 30.40 38.39
N ASN A 154 33.76 30.82 39.29
CA ASN A 154 33.37 31.44 40.55
C ASN A 154 32.67 32.78 40.29
N ALA A 155 31.66 33.09 41.10
CA ALA A 155 31.04 34.40 41.09
C ALA A 155 31.93 35.45 41.78
N SER A 156 32.08 36.63 41.17
CA SER A 156 32.39 37.85 41.92
C SER A 156 31.78 39.11 41.29
N THR A 157 30.95 39.78 42.10
CA THR A 157 30.85 41.24 42.28
C THR A 157 30.82 42.19 41.07
N ASN A 158 29.64 42.80 40.89
CA ASN A 158 29.40 44.24 40.77
C ASN A 158 30.24 45.11 39.80
N GLY A 159 29.52 45.72 38.84
CA GLY A 159 29.64 47.16 38.60
C GLY A 159 30.43 47.62 37.37
N SER A 160 29.75 47.72 36.23
CA SER A 160 29.70 48.93 35.37
C SER A 160 29.01 48.61 34.03
N ALA A 161 28.21 49.55 33.54
CA ALA A 161 27.51 49.39 32.28
C ALA A 161 28.44 49.67 31.09
N THR A 162 29.21 48.67 30.67
CA THR A 162 29.96 48.71 29.41
C THR A 162 29.14 48.03 28.32
N THR A 163 28.51 48.82 27.46
CA THR A 163 27.71 48.34 26.33
C THR A 163 28.59 47.62 25.31
N CYS A 164 28.61 46.29 25.30
CA CYS A 164 29.17 45.52 24.18
C CYS A 164 28.34 45.77 22.90
N PRO A 165 28.92 46.34 21.82
CA PRO A 165 28.23 46.54 20.53
C PRO A 165 28.15 45.23 19.71
N MET A 166 27.96 44.11 20.39
CA MET A 166 27.88 42.73 19.87
C MET A 166 26.60 42.02 20.35
N CYS A 167 25.68 42.77 20.97
CA CYS A 167 24.34 42.31 21.32
C CYS A 167 23.29 43.05 20.49
N MET A 168 22.14 42.41 20.24
CA MET A 168 20.97 42.92 19.50
C MET A 168 20.98 42.86 17.96
N LEU A 169 21.46 41.75 17.39
CA LEU A 169 20.91 41.21 16.14
C LEU A 169 20.28 39.82 16.39
N GLN A 170 19.34 39.76 17.34
CA GLN A 170 18.39 38.67 17.37
C GLN A 170 17.48 38.80 16.13
N PRO A 171 17.38 37.78 15.25
CA PRO A 171 16.52 37.87 14.09
C PRO A 171 15.05 37.85 14.55
N PHE A 172 14.35 38.97 14.35
CA PHE A 172 12.91 39.12 14.62
C PHE A 172 12.06 38.25 13.65
N VAL A 173 12.07 36.93 13.84
CA VAL A 173 11.30 35.99 13.03
C VAL A 173 9.84 35.98 13.51
N LYS A 174 8.93 36.47 12.67
CA LYS A 174 7.48 36.40 12.93
C LYS A 174 7.02 34.95 13.11
N THR A 175 6.42 34.64 14.25
CA THR A 175 5.87 33.30 14.54
C THR A 175 4.68 32.96 13.65
N VAL A 176 4.93 32.26 12.54
CA VAL A 176 3.90 31.84 11.57
C VAL A 176 3.00 30.72 12.12
N LYS A 177 3.57 29.75 12.85
CA LYS A 177 2.86 28.58 13.40
C LYS A 177 2.24 28.89 14.77
N SER A 178 1.33 29.86 14.82
CA SER A 178 0.60 30.25 16.04
C SER A 178 -0.54 29.27 16.40
N SER A 179 -1.12 29.40 17.60
CA SER A 179 -2.34 28.66 17.99
C SER A 179 -3.49 28.87 17.00
N ALA A 180 -3.66 30.11 16.51
CA ALA A 180 -4.65 30.48 15.49
C ALA A 180 -4.38 29.85 14.10
N TYR A 181 -3.13 29.49 13.79
CA TYR A 181 -2.78 28.71 12.60
C TYR A 181 -3.23 27.25 12.75
N PHE A 182 -2.89 26.60 13.87
CA PHE A 182 -3.25 25.19 14.09
C PHE A 182 -4.76 24.96 14.19
N SER A 183 -5.50 25.90 14.79
CA SER A 183 -6.98 25.85 14.87
C SER A 183 -7.66 25.79 13.49
N ARG A 184 -7.10 26.46 12.48
CA ARG A 184 -7.63 26.46 11.09
C ARG A 184 -6.92 25.51 10.13
N TYR A 185 -5.96 24.71 10.60
CA TYR A 185 -5.08 23.94 9.71
C TYR A 185 -5.78 22.68 9.16
N GLN A 186 -6.22 22.73 7.90
CA GLN A 186 -6.82 21.57 7.24
C GLN A 186 -5.77 20.53 6.84
N VAL A 187 -5.72 19.45 7.61
CA VAL A 187 -4.81 18.32 7.43
C VAL A 187 -5.15 17.53 6.15
N LYS A 188 -4.17 17.32 5.26
CA LYS A 188 -4.35 16.48 4.05
C LYS A 188 -4.44 14.98 4.39
N TYR A 189 -5.01 14.18 3.48
CA TYR A 189 -5.17 12.73 3.66
C TYR A 189 -3.86 12.03 4.07
N ARG A 190 -3.99 10.98 4.90
CA ARG A 190 -2.85 10.28 5.54
C ARG A 190 -1.73 9.91 4.55
N ARG A 191 -2.05 9.24 3.44
CA ARG A 191 -1.03 8.82 2.45
C ARG A 191 -0.41 9.98 1.66
N ARG A 192 -1.06 11.15 1.60
CA ARG A 192 -0.51 12.37 0.99
C ARG A 192 0.47 13.08 1.93
N ARG A 193 0.24 13.00 3.25
CA ARG A 193 1.19 13.43 4.30
C ARG A 193 2.40 12.50 4.39
N GLU A 194 2.19 11.19 4.27
CA GLU A 194 3.27 10.21 4.16
C GLU A 194 4.04 10.30 2.82
N GLY A 195 3.59 11.11 1.86
CA GLY A 195 4.25 11.24 0.55
C GLY A 195 4.21 9.97 -0.31
N ARG A 196 3.25 9.05 -0.08
CA ARG A 196 3.21 7.71 -0.69
C ARG A 196 2.20 7.52 -1.81
N THR A 197 1.34 8.50 -2.07
CA THR A 197 0.25 8.37 -3.06
C THR A 197 -0.18 9.72 -3.59
N ASP A 198 -0.18 9.86 -4.92
CA ASP A 198 -1.00 10.87 -5.57
C ASP A 198 -2.46 10.38 -5.66
N TYR A 199 -3.36 11.18 -5.10
CA TYR A 199 -4.80 10.90 -5.15
C TYR A 199 -5.43 11.32 -6.48
N TYR A 200 -4.79 12.18 -7.28
CA TYR A 200 -5.31 12.64 -8.57
C TYR A 200 -5.20 11.56 -9.66
N ALA A 201 -4.05 10.90 -9.77
CA ALA A 201 -3.87 9.69 -10.57
C ALA A 201 -4.73 8.53 -10.04
N ARG A 202 -4.66 8.25 -8.73
CA ARG A 202 -5.42 7.14 -8.10
C ARG A 202 -6.93 7.27 -8.32
N LYS A 203 -7.51 8.48 -8.28
CA LYS A 203 -8.94 8.70 -8.55
C LYS A 203 -9.37 8.15 -9.91
N ARG A 204 -8.56 8.37 -10.96
CA ARG A 204 -8.83 7.92 -12.34
C ARG A 204 -8.59 6.42 -12.54
N LEU A 205 -7.50 5.91 -11.94
CA LEU A 205 -7.20 4.48 -11.97
C LEU A 205 -8.31 3.67 -11.28
N VAL A 206 -8.79 4.12 -10.12
CA VAL A 206 -9.83 3.43 -9.33
C VAL A 206 -11.25 3.65 -9.86
N SER A 207 -11.57 4.81 -10.44
CA SER A 207 -12.94 5.07 -10.92
C SER A 207 -13.35 4.10 -12.01
N GLN A 208 -14.42 3.34 -11.74
CA GLN A 208 -15.10 2.43 -12.65
C GLN A 208 -16.37 3.11 -13.19
N ALA A 209 -16.77 2.76 -14.41
CA ALA A 209 -18.04 3.23 -14.97
C ALA A 209 -19.23 2.62 -14.22
N LYS A 210 -20.20 3.44 -13.81
CA LYS A 210 -21.29 3.03 -12.90
C LYS A 210 -22.20 1.93 -13.48
N ASN A 211 -22.32 1.86 -14.80
CA ASN A 211 -23.05 0.81 -15.51
C ASN A 211 -22.38 -0.58 -15.42
N LYS A 212 -21.13 -0.67 -14.94
CA LYS A 212 -20.45 -1.94 -14.66
C LYS A 212 -20.65 -2.42 -13.22
N TYR A 213 -21.41 -1.69 -12.40
CA TYR A 213 -21.80 -2.05 -11.04
C TYR A 213 -20.63 -2.59 -10.18
N ASN A 214 -20.69 -3.87 -9.82
CA ASN A 214 -19.71 -4.53 -8.95
C ASN A 214 -18.47 -5.08 -9.69
N ALA A 215 -18.38 -4.95 -11.02
CA ALA A 215 -17.25 -5.47 -11.78
C ALA A 215 -15.94 -4.76 -11.37
N PRO A 216 -14.97 -5.47 -10.76
CA PRO A 216 -13.75 -4.86 -10.24
C PRO A 216 -12.89 -4.30 -11.37
N LYS A 217 -12.25 -3.15 -11.10
CA LYS A 217 -11.24 -2.56 -11.98
C LYS A 217 -9.86 -2.94 -11.45
N TYR A 218 -9.24 -3.95 -12.08
CA TYR A 218 -7.92 -4.44 -11.71
C TYR A 218 -6.81 -3.50 -12.15
N ARG A 219 -5.78 -3.39 -11.33
CA ARG A 219 -4.55 -2.63 -11.62
C ARG A 219 -3.31 -3.39 -11.18
N LEU A 220 -2.28 -3.33 -12.01
CA LEU A 220 -0.94 -3.82 -11.70
C LEU A 220 -0.17 -2.71 -10.96
N VAL A 221 -0.05 -2.87 -9.65
CA VAL A 221 0.68 -1.97 -8.76
C VAL A 221 2.14 -2.39 -8.74
N VAL A 222 2.98 -1.66 -9.49
CA VAL A 222 4.43 -1.88 -9.54
C VAL A 222 5.13 -0.91 -8.59
N ARG A 223 5.93 -1.42 -7.65
CA ARG A 223 6.66 -0.62 -6.66
C ARG A 223 8.11 -1.07 -6.55
N PHE A 224 9.01 -0.08 -6.57
CA PHE A 224 10.43 -0.29 -6.33
C PHE A 224 10.76 0.15 -4.91
N SER A 225 11.46 -0.72 -4.19
CA SER A 225 12.27 -0.37 -3.03
C SER A 225 13.73 -0.20 -3.47
N ASN A 226 14.64 0.13 -2.54
CA ASN A 226 16.04 0.34 -2.88
C ASN A 226 16.74 -0.92 -3.45
N ARG A 227 16.29 -2.13 -3.08
CA ARG A 227 16.93 -3.41 -3.46
C ARG A 227 15.99 -4.45 -4.07
N TYR A 228 14.67 -4.19 -4.08
CA TYR A 228 13.68 -5.17 -4.54
C TYR A 228 12.52 -4.53 -5.30
N VAL A 229 12.00 -5.28 -6.26
CA VAL A 229 10.74 -5.01 -6.97
C VAL A 229 9.58 -5.70 -6.24
N THR A 230 8.40 -5.10 -6.29
CA THR A 230 7.15 -5.69 -5.81
C THR A 230 6.04 -5.36 -6.80
N CYS A 231 5.41 -6.40 -7.33
CA CYS A 231 4.32 -6.31 -8.30
C CYS A 231 3.08 -6.95 -7.67
N GLN A 232 1.92 -6.30 -7.76
CA GLN A 232 0.67 -6.76 -7.16
C GLN A 232 -0.50 -6.47 -8.11
N ILE A 233 -1.39 -7.45 -8.33
CA ILE A 233 -2.67 -7.19 -8.99
C ILE A 233 -3.71 -6.86 -7.92
N VAL A 234 -4.33 -5.70 -8.04
CA VAL A 234 -5.15 -5.10 -6.97
C VAL A 234 -6.44 -4.54 -7.54
N HIS A 235 -7.55 -4.69 -6.83
CA HIS A 235 -8.78 -3.93 -7.07
C HIS A 235 -9.19 -3.16 -5.80
N ALA A 236 -10.00 -2.11 -5.94
CA ALA A 236 -10.46 -1.31 -4.81
C ALA A 236 -11.82 -1.80 -4.29
N LYS A 237 -11.98 -1.88 -2.96
CA LYS A 237 -13.28 -1.95 -2.27
C LYS A 237 -13.40 -0.80 -1.28
N ILE A 238 -14.58 -0.64 -0.65
CA ILE A 238 -14.88 0.49 0.25
C ILE A 238 -13.96 0.47 1.50
N ALA A 239 -13.79 -0.70 2.13
CA ALA A 239 -12.94 -0.85 3.31
C ALA A 239 -11.43 -0.69 3.01
N GLY A 240 -11.01 -1.00 1.79
CA GLY A 240 -9.61 -1.02 1.40
C GLY A 240 -9.37 -1.68 0.05
N ASP A 241 -8.10 -1.69 -0.36
CA ASP A 241 -7.66 -2.39 -1.57
C ASP A 241 -7.54 -3.89 -1.30
N TYR A 242 -8.07 -4.71 -2.20
CA TYR A 242 -7.95 -6.17 -2.18
C TYR A 242 -6.91 -6.59 -3.21
N VAL A 243 -5.88 -7.30 -2.74
CA VAL A 243 -4.83 -7.90 -3.58
C VAL A 243 -5.35 -9.25 -4.07
N LEU A 244 -5.28 -9.49 -5.38
CA LEU A 244 -5.56 -10.78 -6.01
C LEU A 244 -4.28 -11.64 -5.97
N THR A 245 -3.17 -11.10 -6.49
CA THR A 245 -1.85 -11.74 -6.51
C THR A 245 -0.74 -10.77 -6.16
N GLN A 246 0.39 -11.33 -5.72
CA GLN A 246 1.63 -10.62 -5.45
C GLN A 246 2.83 -11.43 -5.95
N ALA A 247 3.87 -10.71 -6.39
CA ALA A 247 5.25 -11.18 -6.46
C ALA A 247 6.19 -10.15 -5.83
N SER A 248 7.36 -10.61 -5.39
CA SER A 248 8.52 -9.76 -5.16
C SER A 248 9.77 -10.40 -5.75
N SER A 249 10.74 -9.57 -6.15
CA SER A 249 12.03 -10.08 -6.66
C SER A 249 12.81 -10.89 -5.62
N LYS A 250 12.44 -10.82 -4.34
CA LYS A 250 12.92 -11.71 -3.27
C LYS A 250 12.66 -13.19 -3.51
N GLU A 251 11.75 -13.53 -4.42
CA GLU A 251 11.35 -14.89 -4.75
C GLU A 251 12.13 -15.43 -5.96
N LEU A 252 12.78 -14.56 -6.75
CA LEU A 252 13.58 -14.94 -7.93
C LEU A 252 14.75 -15.90 -7.63
N PRO A 253 15.40 -15.90 -6.44
CA PRO A 253 16.40 -16.91 -6.10
C PRO A 253 15.90 -18.36 -6.10
N ARG A 254 14.58 -18.61 -6.00
CA ARG A 254 13.99 -19.96 -6.22
C ARG A 254 14.13 -20.40 -7.68
N TYR A 255 14.15 -19.47 -8.61
CA TYR A 255 14.14 -19.67 -10.05
C TYR A 255 15.54 -19.55 -10.69
N GLY A 256 16.61 -19.58 -9.88
CA GLY A 256 18.01 -19.50 -10.34
C GLY A 256 18.69 -18.15 -10.18
N VAL A 257 17.92 -17.05 -10.13
CA VAL A 257 18.46 -15.67 -10.09
C VAL A 257 18.92 -15.28 -8.68
N LYS A 258 20.22 -15.37 -8.42
CA LYS A 258 20.81 -15.10 -7.09
C LYS A 258 21.21 -13.62 -6.89
N THR A 259 21.66 -12.93 -7.94
CA THR A 259 22.07 -11.50 -7.94
C THR A 259 20.99 -10.56 -8.52
N GLY A 260 21.29 -9.26 -8.64
CA GLY A 260 20.60 -8.37 -9.59
C GLY A 260 19.14 -7.96 -9.28
N LEU A 261 18.57 -8.30 -8.11
CA LEU A 261 17.13 -8.27 -7.77
C LEU A 261 16.35 -6.92 -7.89
N ALA A 262 16.93 -5.87 -8.48
CA ALA A 262 16.25 -4.60 -8.78
C ALA A 262 16.69 -3.95 -10.12
N ASN A 263 17.40 -4.67 -10.99
CA ASN A 263 17.70 -4.24 -12.36
C ASN A 263 16.43 -4.23 -13.25
N TRP A 264 16.59 -4.07 -14.57
CA TRP A 264 15.45 -4.07 -15.49
C TRP A 264 14.89 -5.49 -15.72
N THR A 265 15.76 -6.49 -15.89
CA THR A 265 15.39 -7.91 -16.11
C THR A 265 14.63 -8.50 -14.91
N ALA A 266 15.04 -8.24 -13.66
CA ALA A 266 14.31 -8.64 -12.45
C ALA A 266 12.94 -7.97 -12.37
N ALA A 267 12.78 -6.75 -12.88
CA ALA A 267 11.47 -6.12 -12.97
C ALA A 267 10.58 -6.88 -13.96
N TYR A 268 11.10 -7.20 -15.15
CA TYR A 268 10.45 -8.04 -16.15
C TYR A 268 10.05 -9.42 -15.59
N ALA A 269 10.98 -10.17 -14.99
CA ALA A 269 10.74 -11.47 -14.35
C ALA A 269 9.64 -11.40 -13.27
N THR A 270 9.63 -10.36 -12.42
CA THR A 270 8.54 -10.18 -11.45
C THR A 270 7.21 -9.80 -12.06
N GLY A 271 7.19 -9.18 -13.25
CA GLY A 271 5.98 -8.96 -14.04
C GLY A 271 5.40 -10.29 -14.54
N LEU A 272 6.25 -11.10 -15.18
CA LEU A 272 5.93 -12.43 -15.70
C LEU A 272 5.36 -13.35 -14.62
N LEU A 273 6.02 -13.41 -13.46
CA LEU A 273 5.61 -14.24 -12.34
C LEU A 273 4.31 -13.75 -11.66
N VAL A 274 3.99 -12.44 -11.68
CA VAL A 274 2.64 -11.96 -11.28
C VAL A 274 1.58 -12.40 -12.29
N ALA A 275 1.90 -12.36 -13.58
CA ALA A 275 0.97 -12.68 -14.64
C ALA A 275 0.56 -14.16 -14.61
N ARG A 276 1.54 -15.07 -14.62
CA ARG A 276 1.30 -16.52 -14.51
C ARG A 276 0.49 -16.85 -13.26
N ARG A 277 0.88 -16.33 -12.08
CA ARG A 277 0.10 -16.50 -10.83
C ARG A 277 -1.36 -16.08 -10.94
N ALA A 278 -1.63 -14.95 -11.59
CA ALA A 278 -3.00 -14.47 -11.73
C ALA A 278 -3.80 -15.34 -12.70
N LEU A 279 -3.20 -15.75 -13.82
CA LEU A 279 -3.86 -16.65 -14.77
C LEU A 279 -4.11 -18.05 -14.16
N THR A 280 -3.17 -18.61 -13.40
CA THR A 280 -3.36 -19.87 -12.66
C THR A 280 -4.53 -19.77 -11.67
N ILE A 281 -4.60 -18.70 -10.87
CA ILE A 281 -5.71 -18.49 -9.91
C ILE A 281 -7.06 -18.28 -10.61
N LEU A 282 -7.07 -17.77 -11.85
CA LEU A 282 -8.27 -17.54 -12.65
C LEU A 282 -8.65 -18.73 -13.55
N GLY A 283 -7.83 -19.78 -13.64
CA GLY A 283 -8.05 -20.90 -14.57
C GLY A 283 -7.88 -20.52 -16.05
N LEU A 284 -6.97 -19.59 -16.35
CA LEU A 284 -6.73 -19.03 -17.69
C LEU A 284 -5.28 -19.23 -18.18
N ALA A 285 -4.47 -20.05 -17.49
CA ALA A 285 -3.05 -20.22 -17.80
C ALA A 285 -2.85 -20.81 -19.22
N ASP A 286 -3.50 -21.93 -19.51
CA ASP A 286 -3.35 -22.71 -20.75
C ASP A 286 -3.93 -22.02 -22.00
N LYS A 287 -4.81 -21.02 -21.81
CA LYS A 287 -5.44 -20.26 -22.90
C LYS A 287 -4.63 -19.04 -23.32
N TYR A 288 -3.96 -18.42 -22.36
CA TYR A 288 -3.21 -17.19 -22.55
C TYR A 288 -1.76 -17.42 -22.18
N GLU A 289 -1.12 -18.30 -22.96
CA GLU A 289 0.31 -18.57 -22.87
C GLU A 289 1.14 -17.33 -23.19
N GLY A 290 0.63 -16.39 -23.99
CA GLY A 290 1.33 -15.13 -24.30
C GLY A 290 2.57 -15.39 -25.15
N VAL A 291 3.66 -14.67 -24.88
CA VAL A 291 4.90 -14.79 -25.65
C VAL A 291 5.84 -15.80 -24.96
N THR A 292 6.29 -16.81 -25.70
CA THR A 292 7.23 -17.85 -25.24
C THR A 292 8.68 -17.39 -25.32
N GLU A 293 9.08 -16.76 -26.41
CA GLU A 293 10.43 -16.26 -26.63
C GLU A 293 10.39 -14.72 -26.66
N PRO A 294 10.98 -14.02 -25.67
CA PRO A 294 10.84 -12.57 -25.57
C PRO A 294 11.80 -11.84 -26.54
N ASP A 295 11.40 -11.77 -27.80
CA ASP A 295 12.13 -11.10 -28.90
C ASP A 295 12.13 -9.56 -28.81
N GLY A 296 11.64 -8.98 -27.72
CA GLY A 296 11.46 -7.53 -27.54
C GLY A 296 10.21 -6.97 -28.22
N GLU A 297 9.68 -7.61 -29.26
CA GLU A 297 8.53 -7.14 -30.04
C GLU A 297 7.25 -6.90 -29.21
N MET A 298 6.41 -6.00 -29.72
CA MET A 298 5.27 -5.40 -29.02
C MET A 298 3.94 -6.13 -29.25
N ALA A 299 3.82 -7.35 -28.74
CA ALA A 299 2.57 -8.09 -28.73
C ALA A 299 1.57 -7.58 -27.65
N GLU A 300 0.36 -7.16 -28.08
CA GLU A 300 -0.81 -7.09 -27.19
C GLU A 300 -1.55 -8.44 -27.19
N VAL A 301 -2.02 -8.89 -26.02
CA VAL A 301 -2.76 -10.16 -25.90
C VAL A 301 -4.20 -9.97 -26.38
N GLU A 302 -4.46 -10.35 -27.63
CA GLU A 302 -5.80 -10.34 -28.23
C GLU A 302 -6.70 -11.46 -27.69
N SER A 303 -7.99 -11.43 -28.03
CA SER A 303 -8.94 -12.51 -27.71
C SER A 303 -8.94 -13.58 -28.78
N LEU A 304 -8.73 -14.85 -28.41
CA LEU A 304 -8.65 -15.99 -29.33
C LEU A 304 -9.94 -16.23 -30.15
N GLY A 305 -11.10 -15.81 -29.65
CA GLY A 305 -12.39 -15.89 -30.34
C GLY A 305 -13.53 -15.28 -29.53
N ASP A 306 -14.72 -15.16 -30.13
CA ASP A 306 -15.92 -14.61 -29.46
C ASP A 306 -16.52 -15.52 -28.38
N ASP A 307 -16.37 -16.85 -28.55
CA ASP A 307 -16.85 -17.86 -27.59
C ASP A 307 -15.89 -18.08 -26.40
N GLU A 308 -14.69 -17.50 -26.44
CA GLU A 308 -13.66 -17.71 -25.44
C GLU A 308 -13.67 -16.67 -24.30
N PRO A 309 -13.22 -17.01 -23.08
CA PRO A 309 -13.04 -16.04 -22.01
C PRO A 309 -12.04 -14.95 -22.43
N ARG A 310 -12.49 -13.70 -22.46
CA ARG A 310 -11.67 -12.53 -22.82
C ARG A 310 -10.40 -12.42 -21.94
N PRO A 311 -9.27 -11.93 -22.48
CA PRO A 311 -8.01 -11.86 -21.75
C PRO A 311 -8.11 -10.98 -20.50
N PHE A 312 -7.32 -11.32 -19.48
CA PHE A 312 -7.41 -10.66 -18.18
C PHE A 312 -6.90 -9.21 -18.25
N LYS A 313 -7.82 -8.25 -18.20
CA LYS A 313 -7.50 -6.82 -18.37
C LYS A 313 -7.01 -6.14 -17.09
N CYS A 314 -5.78 -5.64 -17.11
CA CYS A 314 -5.18 -4.83 -16.04
C CYS A 314 -4.75 -3.44 -16.49
N PHE A 315 -4.69 -2.49 -15.56
CA PHE A 315 -4.14 -1.14 -15.78
C PHE A 315 -2.90 -0.89 -14.93
N LEU A 316 -1.85 -0.28 -15.48
CA LEU A 316 -0.63 0.04 -14.72
C LEU A 316 -0.90 1.13 -13.65
N ASP A 317 -0.49 0.88 -12.41
CA ASP A 317 -0.39 1.88 -11.34
C ASP A 317 1.08 2.14 -11.00
N VAL A 318 1.62 3.23 -11.55
CA VAL A 318 3.00 3.72 -11.36
C VAL A 318 3.20 4.44 -10.00
N GLY A 319 2.11 4.88 -9.36
CA GLY A 319 2.12 5.62 -8.10
C GLY A 319 2.74 7.01 -8.21
N LEU A 320 4.00 7.14 -7.79
CA LEU A 320 4.75 8.42 -7.75
C LEU A 320 6.08 8.36 -8.54
N LYS A 321 6.41 7.22 -9.16
CA LYS A 321 7.63 7.11 -9.98
C LYS A 321 7.44 7.92 -11.26
N ARG A 322 8.50 8.60 -11.72
CA ARG A 322 8.48 9.33 -13.00
C ARG A 322 8.38 8.34 -14.16
N THR A 323 7.51 8.64 -15.13
CA THR A 323 7.33 7.88 -16.37
C THR A 323 8.28 8.40 -17.46
N SER A 324 9.57 8.15 -17.28
CA SER A 324 10.59 8.32 -18.34
C SER A 324 10.67 7.08 -19.24
N THR A 325 11.24 7.24 -20.44
CA THR A 325 11.77 6.11 -21.23
C THR A 325 12.77 5.29 -20.41
N GLY A 326 12.92 3.99 -20.71
CA GLY A 326 13.81 3.08 -20.00
C GLY A 326 13.49 2.82 -18.52
N SER A 327 12.40 3.37 -17.97
CA SER A 327 12.07 3.18 -16.56
C SER A 327 11.70 1.72 -16.27
N ARG A 328 12.37 1.09 -15.30
CA ARG A 328 12.17 -0.33 -14.88
C ARG A 328 10.71 -0.69 -14.57
N VAL A 329 9.85 0.31 -14.29
CA VAL A 329 8.38 0.12 -14.16
C VAL A 329 7.78 -0.49 -15.43
N PHE A 330 8.28 -0.11 -16.60
CA PHE A 330 7.82 -0.61 -17.88
C PHE A 330 8.37 -2.01 -18.20
N GLY A 331 9.55 -2.39 -17.70
CA GLY A 331 9.99 -3.79 -17.74
C GLY A 331 9.02 -4.73 -17.03
N ALA A 332 8.59 -4.37 -15.81
CA ALA A 332 7.54 -5.10 -15.08
C ALA A 332 6.15 -5.06 -15.75
N LEU A 333 5.89 -4.09 -16.63
CA LEU A 333 4.69 -4.11 -17.49
C LEU A 333 4.86 -5.07 -18.65
N LYS A 334 6.02 -5.04 -19.33
CA LYS A 334 6.32 -5.88 -20.51
C LYS A 334 6.26 -7.36 -20.14
N GLY A 335 6.96 -7.78 -19.09
CA GLY A 335 6.89 -9.15 -18.59
C GLY A 335 5.49 -9.58 -18.12
N ALA A 336 4.67 -8.64 -17.63
CA ALA A 336 3.27 -8.95 -17.32
C ALA A 336 2.39 -9.10 -18.57
N SER A 337 2.68 -8.35 -19.65
CA SER A 337 2.03 -8.48 -20.96
C SER A 337 2.38 -9.82 -21.61
N ASP A 338 3.68 -10.12 -21.69
CA ASP A 338 4.23 -11.34 -22.29
C ASP A 338 3.81 -12.60 -21.49
N GLY A 339 3.53 -12.42 -20.19
CA GLY A 339 2.91 -13.41 -19.32
C GLY A 339 1.41 -13.65 -19.52
N GLY A 340 0.78 -13.09 -20.55
CA GLY A 340 -0.61 -13.35 -20.94
C GLY A 340 -1.66 -12.39 -20.34
N ILE A 341 -1.27 -11.30 -19.65
CA ILE A 341 -2.21 -10.29 -19.14
C ILE A 341 -2.36 -9.15 -20.14
N PHE A 342 -3.58 -8.85 -20.56
CA PHE A 342 -3.86 -7.68 -21.39
C PHE A 342 -3.69 -6.38 -20.58
N ILE A 343 -2.59 -5.67 -20.82
CA ILE A 343 -2.32 -4.33 -20.31
C ILE A 343 -2.25 -3.35 -21.48
N PRO A 344 -3.19 -2.38 -21.62
CA PRO A 344 -3.14 -1.44 -22.72
C PRO A 344 -1.97 -0.47 -22.52
N HIS A 345 -1.04 -0.40 -23.47
CA HIS A 345 0.16 0.40 -23.36
C HIS A 345 0.63 0.96 -24.72
N SER A 346 1.85 1.48 -24.80
CA SER A 346 2.43 2.01 -26.03
C SER A 346 3.95 2.00 -25.92
N GLU A 347 4.61 1.85 -27.06
CA GLU A 347 6.04 1.55 -27.23
C GLU A 347 6.96 2.64 -26.70
N LYS A 348 6.47 3.88 -26.68
CA LYS A 348 7.13 5.17 -26.38
C LYS A 348 7.83 5.31 -25.02
N ARG A 349 7.90 4.23 -24.23
CA ARG A 349 8.40 4.21 -22.85
C ARG A 349 9.38 3.07 -22.56
N PHE A 350 9.61 2.17 -23.51
CA PHE A 350 10.65 1.15 -23.40
C PHE A 350 12.05 1.75 -23.57
N PRO A 351 13.12 1.04 -23.16
CA PRO A 351 14.45 1.26 -23.74
C PRO A 351 14.41 0.94 -25.25
N GLY A 352 15.34 1.49 -26.03
CA GLY A 352 15.36 1.33 -27.50
C GLY A 352 14.39 2.21 -28.29
N TYR A 353 13.44 2.91 -27.65
CA TYR A 353 12.54 3.83 -28.36
C TYR A 353 13.20 5.19 -28.64
N ASP A 354 13.37 5.53 -29.92
CA ASP A 354 13.83 6.86 -30.35
C ASP A 354 12.63 7.84 -30.48
N PRO A 355 12.63 8.98 -29.76
CA PRO A 355 11.62 10.02 -29.97
C PRO A 355 11.64 10.69 -31.34
N GLU A 356 12.74 10.67 -32.09
CA GLU A 356 12.87 11.35 -33.39
C GLU A 356 12.33 10.49 -34.54
N ALA A 357 12.87 9.29 -34.75
CA ALA A 357 12.36 8.29 -35.70
C ALA A 357 10.95 7.79 -35.32
N LYS A 358 10.64 7.74 -34.01
CA LYS A 358 9.42 7.13 -33.42
C LYS A 358 9.33 5.61 -33.59
N GLU A 359 10.45 4.98 -33.88
CA GLU A 359 10.61 3.55 -34.02
C GLU A 359 11.15 2.95 -32.71
N LEU A 360 10.82 1.68 -32.47
CA LEU A 360 11.33 0.91 -31.34
C LEU A 360 12.40 -0.06 -31.85
N ASP A 361 13.61 0.09 -31.35
CA ASP A 361 14.65 -0.93 -31.52
C ASP A 361 14.31 -2.15 -30.65
N ALA A 362 13.88 -3.23 -31.30
CA ALA A 362 13.53 -4.49 -30.66
C ALA A 362 14.77 -5.26 -30.16
N GLU A 363 15.91 -5.14 -30.84
CA GLU A 363 17.16 -5.82 -30.49
C GLU A 363 17.73 -5.24 -29.19
N LEU A 364 17.74 -3.91 -29.05
CA LEU A 364 18.07 -3.25 -27.78
C LEU A 364 17.05 -3.57 -26.68
N LEU A 365 15.76 -3.74 -27.00
CA LEU A 365 14.79 -4.13 -25.98
C LEU A 365 15.01 -5.59 -25.53
N ARG A 366 15.36 -6.49 -26.44
CA ARG A 366 15.78 -7.88 -26.16
C ARG A 366 17.00 -7.92 -25.25
N SER A 367 18.07 -7.16 -25.56
CA SER A 367 19.26 -7.11 -24.69
C SER A 367 18.94 -6.55 -23.29
N TYR A 368 17.96 -5.64 -23.17
CA TYR A 368 17.47 -5.18 -21.86
C TYR A 368 16.63 -6.19 -21.09
N ILE A 369 16.02 -7.20 -21.75
CA ILE A 369 15.26 -8.29 -21.13
C ILE A 369 16.20 -9.37 -20.56
N TYR A 370 17.25 -9.74 -21.30
CA TYR A 370 18.26 -10.72 -20.88
C TYR A 370 19.41 -10.12 -20.06
N GLY A 371 19.61 -8.81 -20.12
CA GLY A 371 20.56 -8.11 -19.23
C GLY A 371 21.90 -7.74 -19.85
N GLY A 372 22.00 -7.68 -21.19
CA GLY A 372 23.20 -7.22 -21.92
C GLY A 372 23.77 -5.91 -21.37
N HIS A 373 22.92 -4.91 -21.09
CA HIS A 373 23.33 -3.65 -20.43
C HIS A 373 23.99 -3.79 -19.03
N VAL A 374 23.95 -4.98 -18.41
CA VAL A 374 24.67 -5.31 -17.18
C VAL A 374 25.96 -6.07 -17.51
N ALA A 375 25.91 -7.00 -18.48
CA ALA A 375 27.06 -7.71 -19.03
C ALA A 375 28.10 -6.73 -19.62
N GLU A 376 27.68 -5.88 -20.56
CA GLU A 376 28.47 -4.76 -21.13
C GLU A 376 29.12 -3.88 -20.05
N TYR A 377 28.44 -3.68 -18.91
CA TYR A 377 28.94 -2.86 -17.80
C TYR A 377 29.84 -3.63 -16.82
N MET A 378 29.78 -4.97 -16.82
CA MET A 378 30.76 -5.81 -16.14
C MET A 378 32.05 -5.82 -16.94
N GLU A 379 31.99 -6.15 -18.24
CA GLU A 379 33.12 -6.11 -19.18
C GLU A 379 33.83 -4.76 -19.16
N SER A 380 33.11 -3.64 -19.33
CA SER A 380 33.74 -2.31 -19.35
C SER A 380 34.44 -1.95 -18.03
N LEU A 381 33.99 -2.52 -16.90
CA LEU A 381 34.62 -2.28 -15.60
C LEU A 381 35.78 -3.21 -15.29
N GLU A 382 35.78 -4.43 -15.83
CA GLU A 382 36.92 -5.35 -15.78
C GLU A 382 38.08 -4.82 -16.63
N GLU A 383 37.81 -4.13 -17.76
CA GLU A 383 38.82 -3.45 -18.56
C GLU A 383 39.33 -2.13 -17.93
N GLU A 384 38.44 -1.31 -17.32
CA GLU A 384 38.79 0.02 -16.81
C GLU A 384 39.31 0.06 -15.35
N ASP A 385 38.62 -0.58 -14.40
CA ASP A 385 38.82 -0.37 -12.95
C ASP A 385 38.34 -1.57 -12.12
N ASP A 386 39.25 -2.53 -11.99
CA ASP A 386 39.23 -3.70 -11.12
C ASP A 386 38.70 -3.44 -9.70
N GLU A 387 39.01 -2.28 -9.10
CA GLU A 387 38.55 -1.95 -7.75
C GLU A 387 37.08 -1.54 -7.73
N ARG A 388 36.62 -0.80 -8.75
CA ARG A 388 35.20 -0.48 -8.91
C ARG A 388 34.39 -1.72 -9.18
N PHE A 389 34.90 -2.62 -10.02
CA PHE A 389 34.26 -3.90 -10.29
C PHE A 389 34.01 -4.67 -8.99
N LYS A 390 35.07 -4.91 -8.19
CA LYS A 390 34.99 -5.58 -6.87
C LYS A 390 34.04 -4.88 -5.88
N LYS A 391 33.95 -3.54 -5.90
CA LYS A 391 33.03 -2.76 -5.04
C LYS A 391 31.57 -2.88 -5.47
N GLN A 392 31.28 -2.90 -6.77
CA GLN A 392 29.90 -2.93 -7.30
C GLN A 392 29.33 -4.35 -7.40
N PHE A 393 30.15 -5.30 -7.86
CA PHE A 393 29.76 -6.68 -8.17
C PHE A 393 30.24 -7.71 -7.13
N SER A 394 30.55 -7.27 -5.90
CA SER A 394 30.94 -8.16 -4.79
C SER A 394 30.02 -9.38 -4.62
N THR A 395 28.71 -9.19 -4.70
CA THR A 395 27.73 -10.30 -4.58
C THR A 395 27.66 -11.21 -5.83
N ALA A 396 28.10 -10.74 -7.00
CA ALA A 396 28.24 -11.59 -8.19
C ALA A 396 29.52 -12.44 -8.13
N LEU A 397 30.63 -11.83 -7.68
CA LEU A 397 31.88 -12.52 -7.36
C LEU A 397 31.69 -13.60 -6.27
N GLU A 398 30.94 -13.30 -5.20
CA GLU A 398 30.56 -14.27 -4.17
C GLU A 398 29.71 -15.44 -4.68
N GLN A 399 29.15 -15.34 -5.88
CA GLN A 399 28.21 -16.30 -6.46
C GLN A 399 28.70 -16.90 -7.78
N GLU A 400 29.92 -16.55 -8.20
CA GLU A 400 30.60 -17.04 -9.41
C GLU A 400 29.75 -16.85 -10.67
N VAL A 401 29.14 -15.66 -10.82
CA VAL A 401 28.36 -15.27 -12.02
C VAL A 401 29.18 -14.29 -12.86
N GLY A 402 29.64 -14.72 -14.04
CA GLY A 402 30.34 -13.89 -15.01
C GLY A 402 29.42 -13.03 -15.87
N SER A 403 30.00 -12.33 -16.86
CA SER A 403 29.25 -11.54 -17.84
C SER A 403 28.43 -12.43 -18.77
N GLU A 404 29.09 -13.46 -19.33
CA GLU A 404 28.52 -14.41 -20.30
C GLU A 404 27.37 -15.23 -19.69
N ASP A 405 27.48 -15.67 -18.43
CA ASP A 405 26.49 -16.52 -17.74
C ASP A 405 25.14 -15.82 -17.47
N LEU A 406 25.06 -14.48 -17.65
CA LEU A 406 23.86 -13.73 -17.31
C LEU A 406 22.66 -14.09 -18.20
N GLU A 407 22.86 -14.21 -19.52
CA GLU A 407 21.77 -14.47 -20.47
C GLU A 407 21.13 -15.85 -20.23
N ASP A 408 21.96 -16.88 -20.06
CA ASP A 408 21.52 -18.24 -19.74
C ASP A 408 20.77 -18.30 -18.39
N MET A 409 21.29 -17.63 -17.35
CA MET A 409 20.63 -17.54 -16.04
C MET A 409 19.22 -16.92 -16.15
N TRP A 410 19.02 -15.90 -16.99
CA TRP A 410 17.70 -15.28 -17.18
C TRP A 410 16.77 -16.15 -18.03
N THR A 411 17.29 -16.81 -19.06
CA THR A 411 16.54 -17.74 -19.91
C THR A 411 15.97 -18.90 -19.09
N GLU A 412 16.82 -19.61 -18.34
CA GLU A 412 16.40 -20.67 -17.42
C GLU A 412 15.37 -20.16 -16.39
N ALA A 413 15.55 -18.92 -15.89
CA ALA A 413 14.64 -18.36 -14.91
C ALA A 413 13.25 -18.09 -15.51
N PHE A 414 13.13 -17.67 -16.77
CA PHE A 414 11.84 -17.47 -17.43
C PHE A 414 11.09 -18.79 -17.65
N GLU A 415 11.80 -19.86 -17.99
CA GLU A 415 11.24 -21.22 -18.12
C GLU A 415 10.71 -21.72 -16.77
N LYS A 416 11.55 -21.72 -15.72
CA LYS A 416 11.18 -22.15 -14.36
C LYS A 416 10.01 -21.33 -13.78
N ILE A 417 9.86 -20.06 -14.17
CA ILE A 417 8.71 -19.21 -13.80
C ILE A 417 7.41 -19.65 -14.50
N ARG A 418 7.47 -20.19 -15.72
CA ARG A 418 6.31 -20.74 -16.44
C ARG A 418 5.92 -22.11 -15.92
N GLU A 419 6.89 -22.98 -15.66
CA GLU A 419 6.67 -24.30 -15.05
C GLU A 419 5.99 -24.19 -13.68
N ASP A 420 6.54 -23.35 -12.80
CA ASP A 420 6.18 -23.37 -11.38
C ASP A 420 5.88 -21.96 -10.82
N PRO A 421 4.78 -21.32 -11.27
CA PRO A 421 4.38 -19.99 -10.79
C PRO A 421 3.86 -20.02 -9.34
N SER A 422 3.82 -21.16 -8.67
CA SER A 422 3.30 -21.33 -7.30
C SER A 422 3.95 -20.39 -6.27
N PHE A 423 3.19 -19.95 -5.25
CA PHE A 423 3.74 -19.18 -4.13
C PHE A 423 4.00 -20.08 -2.92
N THR A 424 5.28 -20.30 -2.59
CA THR A 424 5.72 -20.99 -1.38
C THR A 424 5.72 -20.03 -0.19
N ALA A 425 4.87 -20.27 0.80
CA ALA A 425 4.88 -19.51 2.06
C ALA A 425 6.12 -19.88 2.89
N SER A 426 6.77 -18.90 3.51
CA SER A 426 7.91 -19.15 4.40
C SER A 426 7.49 -19.57 5.81
N ASP A 427 8.26 -20.48 6.41
CA ASP A 427 8.02 -21.01 7.75
C ASP A 427 8.18 -19.93 8.84
N LYS A 428 7.06 -19.64 9.51
CA LYS A 428 6.99 -18.62 10.56
C LYS A 428 6.80 -19.26 11.93
N SER A 429 7.80 -20.04 12.35
CA SER A 429 7.83 -20.70 13.66
C SER A 429 7.88 -19.71 14.85
N LYS A 430 8.42 -18.50 14.65
CA LYS A 430 8.64 -17.52 15.72
C LYS A 430 7.47 -16.53 15.87
N ASN A 431 6.95 -16.39 17.09
CA ASN A 431 5.89 -15.42 17.41
C ASN A 431 6.44 -13.99 17.53
N TRP A 432 6.62 -13.34 16.38
CA TRP A 432 7.17 -11.98 16.30
C TRP A 432 6.31 -10.91 17.00
N ALA A 433 5.03 -11.17 17.27
CA ALA A 433 4.17 -10.21 17.97
C ALA A 433 4.51 -10.12 19.47
N ALA A 434 5.00 -11.19 20.09
CA ALA A 434 5.51 -11.17 21.46
C ALA A 434 6.86 -10.43 21.51
N GLU A 435 7.78 -10.77 20.61
CA GLU A 435 9.13 -10.19 20.56
C GLU A 435 9.08 -8.67 20.29
N SER A 436 8.31 -8.25 19.29
CA SER A 436 8.18 -6.83 18.92
C SER A 436 7.57 -5.95 20.02
N LYS A 437 6.82 -6.52 20.96
CA LYS A 437 6.22 -5.77 22.07
C LYS A 437 7.26 -5.32 23.10
N LYS A 438 8.34 -6.09 23.30
CA LYS A 438 9.41 -5.80 24.28
C LYS A 438 10.07 -4.44 24.03
N TYR A 439 10.32 -4.13 22.76
CA TYR A 439 10.98 -2.88 22.32
C TYR A 439 10.04 -1.68 22.20
N LYS A 440 8.73 -1.88 22.37
CA LYS A 440 7.73 -0.83 22.14
C LYS A 440 7.44 -0.07 23.43
N ALA A 441 7.96 1.16 23.53
CA ALA A 441 7.62 2.08 24.61
C ALA A 441 6.09 2.24 24.78
N THR A 442 5.60 1.99 25.99
CA THR A 442 4.20 2.19 26.35
C THR A 442 3.90 3.67 26.61
N LYS A 443 2.64 4.07 26.45
CA LYS A 443 2.23 5.43 26.82
C LYS A 443 2.11 5.50 28.34
N LEU A 444 2.79 6.47 28.95
CA LEU A 444 2.70 6.76 30.39
C LEU A 444 1.23 6.97 30.81
N THR A 445 0.86 6.43 31.98
CA THR A 445 -0.47 6.66 32.55
C THR A 445 -0.65 8.14 32.92
N TYR A 446 -1.86 8.54 33.30
CA TYR A 446 -2.11 9.90 33.77
C TYR A 446 -1.38 10.18 35.10
N GLU A 447 -1.45 9.24 36.04
CA GLU A 447 -0.80 9.33 37.35
C GLU A 447 0.72 9.40 37.25
N GLN A 448 1.35 8.53 36.45
CA GLN A 448 2.79 8.56 36.20
C GLN A 448 3.26 9.89 35.59
N ARG A 449 2.40 10.55 34.78
CA ARG A 449 2.70 11.90 34.27
C ARG A 449 2.54 12.96 35.35
N LYS A 450 1.54 12.86 36.22
CA LYS A 450 1.31 13.79 37.34
C LYS A 450 2.45 13.72 38.36
N ALA A 451 2.88 12.52 38.76
CA ALA A 451 4.04 12.29 39.62
C ALA A 451 5.29 12.94 39.02
N LYS A 452 5.66 12.58 37.78
CA LYS A 452 6.82 13.15 37.07
C LYS A 452 6.77 14.68 36.88
N ILE A 453 5.60 15.32 36.98
CA ILE A 453 5.47 16.78 36.98
C ILE A 453 5.73 17.33 38.39
N ALA A 454 5.16 16.71 39.43
CA ALA A 454 5.42 17.07 40.82
C ALA A 454 6.91 16.94 41.18
N ASP A 455 7.53 15.81 40.84
CA ASP A 455 8.96 15.54 41.09
C ASP A 455 9.85 16.61 40.45
N LYS A 456 9.53 17.02 39.21
CA LYS A 456 10.25 18.09 38.50
C LYS A 456 10.06 19.46 39.12
N ILE A 457 8.85 19.78 39.60
CA ILE A 457 8.58 21.05 40.30
C ILE A 457 9.32 21.09 41.64
N ALA A 458 9.35 19.98 42.38
CA ALA A 458 10.08 19.86 43.64
C ALA A 458 11.59 20.02 43.43
N ALA A 459 12.18 19.30 42.45
CA ALA A 459 13.59 19.41 42.11
C ALA A 459 13.98 20.83 41.63
N PHE A 460 13.12 21.49 40.84
CA PHE A 460 13.37 22.86 40.40
C PHE A 460 13.36 23.87 41.56
N LYS A 461 12.46 23.70 42.54
CA LYS A 461 12.43 24.55 43.74
C LYS A 461 13.67 24.34 44.61
N ALA A 462 14.02 23.09 44.91
CA ALA A 462 15.19 22.75 45.71
C ALA A 462 16.51 23.24 45.06
N GLY A 463 16.60 23.22 43.73
CA GLY A 463 17.75 23.77 42.99
C GLY A 463 17.75 25.30 42.83
N ALA A 464 16.75 26.00 43.35
CA ALA A 464 16.69 27.46 43.43
C ALA A 464 16.84 27.99 44.88
N GLU A 465 16.99 27.08 45.84
CA GLU A 465 17.31 27.35 47.25
C GLU A 465 18.83 27.15 47.54
N LEU A 466 19.60 26.83 46.50
CA LEU A 466 21.06 26.80 46.42
C LEU A 466 21.57 27.99 45.58
#